data_AF-A0A820PYI9-F1
#
_entry.id   AF-A0A820PYI9-F1
#
_cell.length_a   1.000
_cell.length_b   1.000
_cell.length_c   1.000
_cell.angle_alpha   90.00
_cell.angle_beta   90.00
_cell.angle_gamma   90.00
#
_symmetry.space_group_name_H-M   'P 1'
#
loop_
_entity.id
_entity.type
_entity.pdbx_description
1 polymer ?
#
loop_
_entity_poly.entity_id
_entity_poly.type
_entity_poly.pdbx_seq_one_letter_code
_entity_poly.pdbx_strand_id
1 'polypeptide(L)'
;ILQYATEKLHMSSAARRLFDINGQEIYREEDIQSNQEYFASSGENFKNPYKSIKMQTEYGLNSTWTMNGLQTNTTKPKSFTTTVTISERL
;
A
#
# COMPACT_ATOMS: atom_id res chain seq x y z
N ILE A 1 4.27 14.30 -20.56
CA ILE A 1 4.53 12.93 -20.01
C ILE A 1 3.27 12.17 -19.57
N LEU A 2 2.37 12.75 -18.77
CA LEU A 2 1.23 12.03 -18.16
C LEU A 2 0.27 11.37 -19.17
N GLN A 3 0.02 12.04 -20.30
CA GLN A 3 -0.82 11.49 -21.35
C GLN A 3 -0.21 10.25 -22.00
N TYR A 4 1.11 10.27 -22.23
CA TYR A 4 1.87 9.12 -22.71
C TYR A 4 1.81 7.94 -21.72
N ALA A 5 1.92 8.22 -20.41
CA ALA A 5 1.76 7.18 -19.39
C ALA A 5 0.34 6.58 -19.39
N THR A 6 -0.69 7.41 -19.57
CA THR A 6 -2.09 6.97 -19.64
C THR A 6 -2.31 6.01 -20.81
N GLU A 7 -1.78 6.35 -21.98
CA GLU A 7 -1.90 5.55 -23.20
C GLU A 7 -1.08 4.25 -23.10
N LYS A 8 0.17 4.32 -22.65
CA LYS A 8 1.06 3.15 -22.54
C LYS A 8 0.63 2.14 -21.49
N LEU A 9 0.08 2.60 -20.36
CA LEU A 9 -0.39 1.74 -19.28
C LEU A 9 -1.86 1.33 -19.45
N HIS A 10 -2.53 1.79 -20.52
CA HIS A 10 -3.95 1.56 -20.77
C HIS A 10 -4.84 1.82 -19.55
N MET A 11 -4.60 2.95 -18.87
CA MET A 11 -5.35 3.30 -17.67
C MET A 11 -6.81 3.62 -18.02
N SER A 12 -7.75 3.17 -17.19
CA SER A 12 -9.18 3.47 -17.35
C SER A 12 -9.51 4.95 -17.09
N SER A 13 -8.65 5.65 -16.35
CA SER A 13 -8.73 7.08 -16.08
C SER A 13 -7.38 7.73 -16.35
N ALA A 14 -7.39 9.00 -16.75
CA ALA A 14 -6.18 9.77 -17.00
C ALA A 14 -5.23 9.74 -15.79
N ALA A 15 -3.93 9.57 -16.05
CA ALA A 15 -2.89 9.76 -15.07
C ALA A 15 -2.81 11.25 -14.68
N ARG A 16 -2.78 11.52 -13.37
CA ARG A 16 -2.71 12.88 -12.81
C ARG A 16 -1.43 13.14 -12.03
N ARG A 17 -0.79 12.08 -11.52
CA ARG A 17 0.38 12.15 -10.64
C ARG A 17 1.41 11.12 -11.07
N LEU A 18 2.69 11.44 -10.90
CA LEU A 18 3.82 10.58 -11.18
C LEU A 18 4.69 10.50 -9.92
N PHE A 19 5.15 9.31 -9.59
CA PHE A 19 5.91 9.04 -8.36
C PHE A 19 7.17 8.25 -8.67
N ASP A 20 8.21 8.51 -7.89
CA ASP A 20 9.42 7.67 -7.84
C ASP A 20 9.18 6.41 -6.97
N ILE A 21 10.14 5.47 -6.98
CA ILE A 21 10.17 4.29 -6.11
C ILE A 21 10.08 4.62 -4.62
N ASN A 22 10.59 5.79 -4.23
CA ASN A 22 10.52 6.29 -2.87
C ASN A 22 9.14 6.89 -2.52
N GLY A 23 8.26 7.05 -3.51
CA GLY A 23 6.95 7.68 -3.37
C GLY A 23 6.96 9.20 -3.41
N GLN A 24 8.08 9.80 -3.82
CA GLN A 24 8.16 11.24 -4.03
C GLN A 24 7.46 11.62 -5.34
N GLU A 25 6.64 12.66 -5.29
CA GLU A 25 5.86 13.13 -6.43
C GLU A 25 6.73 13.99 -7.36
N ILE A 26 6.66 13.71 -8.66
CA ILE A 26 7.46 14.38 -9.69
C ILE A 26 6.53 15.30 -10.48
N TYR A 27 6.87 16.58 -10.52
CA TYR A 27 6.09 17.59 -11.24
C TYR A 27 6.77 18.07 -12.53
N ARG A 28 8.10 17.99 -12.60
CA ARG A 28 8.88 18.50 -13.72
C ARG A 28 9.50 17.36 -14.51
N GLU A 29 9.63 17.58 -15.82
CA GLU A 29 10.24 16.61 -16.72
C GLU A 29 11.75 16.47 -16.45
N GLU A 30 12.36 17.54 -15.92
CA GLU A 30 13.79 17.62 -15.56
C GLU A 30 14.21 16.61 -14.49
N ASP A 31 13.29 16.27 -13.59
CA ASP A 31 13.54 15.35 -12.48
C ASP A 31 13.50 13.88 -12.93
N ILE A 32 13.13 13.62 -14.19
CA ILE A 32 12.99 12.28 -14.75
C ILE A 32 14.35 11.82 -15.30
N GLN A 33 15.02 10.97 -14.52
CA GLN A 33 16.18 10.19 -14.94
C GLN A 33 15.77 9.10 -15.94
N SER A 34 16.58 8.91 -16.99
CA SER A 34 16.43 7.80 -17.93
C SER A 34 16.78 6.47 -17.27
N ASN A 35 16.10 5.38 -17.66
CA ASN A 35 16.23 4.02 -17.09
C ASN A 35 15.78 3.84 -15.63
N GLN A 36 15.00 4.77 -15.09
CA GLN A 36 14.37 4.61 -13.78
C GLN A 36 12.90 4.24 -13.91
N GLU A 37 12.41 3.43 -12.98
CA GLU A 37 11.00 3.06 -12.89
C GLU A 37 10.20 4.15 -12.19
N TYR A 38 9.10 4.56 -12.82
CA TYR A 38 8.16 5.54 -12.26
C TYR A 38 6.77 4.95 -12.17
N PHE A 39 6.02 5.40 -11.18
CA PHE A 39 4.67 4.95 -10.90
C PHE A 39 3.68 6.06 -11.21
N ALA A 40 2.69 5.76 -12.05
CA ALA A 40 1.62 6.70 -12.37
C ALA A 40 0.36 6.42 -11.55
N SER A 41 -0.36 7.48 -11.18
CA SER A 41 -1.64 7.41 -10.46
C SER A 41 -2.67 8.35 -11.08
N SER A 42 -3.95 7.97 -11.05
CA SER A 42 -5.09 8.81 -11.49
C SER A 42 -5.53 9.86 -10.45
N GLY A 43 -4.83 9.98 -9.33
CA GLY A 43 -5.10 11.00 -8.30
C GLY A 43 -4.98 10.50 -6.87
N GLU A 44 -4.83 9.20 -6.68
CA GLU A 44 -4.58 8.56 -5.38
C GLU A 44 -3.12 8.77 -4.95
N ASN A 45 -2.88 8.74 -3.63
CA ASN A 45 -1.53 8.79 -3.08
C ASN A 45 -0.72 7.56 -3.48
N PHE A 46 0.62 7.72 -3.48
CA PHE A 46 1.53 6.63 -3.78
C PHE A 46 1.32 5.44 -2.84
N LYS A 47 1.14 4.27 -3.45
CA LYS A 47 1.08 2.99 -2.75
C LYS A 47 2.12 2.07 -3.35
N ASN A 48 3.10 1.68 -2.53
CA ASN A 48 4.16 0.78 -2.97
C ASN A 48 3.56 -0.59 -3.34
N PRO A 49 3.64 -1.03 -4.61
CA PRO A 49 3.05 -2.28 -5.06
C PRO A 49 3.69 -3.49 -4.37
N TYR A 50 5.00 -3.44 -4.12
CA TYR A 50 5.76 -4.53 -3.50
C TYR A 50 5.47 -4.73 -2.02
N LYS A 51 5.06 -3.68 -1.29
CA LYS A 51 4.66 -3.83 0.13
C LYS A 51 3.41 -4.68 0.29
N SER A 52 2.44 -4.52 -0.62
CA SER A 52 1.18 -5.25 -0.55
C SER A 52 1.35 -6.76 -0.78
N ILE A 53 2.24 -7.13 -1.71
CA ILE A 53 2.56 -8.52 -2.04
C ILE A 53 3.20 -9.22 -0.83
N LYS A 54 4.18 -8.60 -0.17
CA LYS A 54 4.85 -9.19 1.00
C LYS A 54 3.86 -9.54 2.11
N MET A 55 2.93 -8.63 2.39
CA MET A 55 1.93 -8.82 3.45
C MET A 55 0.93 -9.95 3.09
N GLN A 56 0.48 -10.02 1.83
CA GLN A 56 -0.41 -11.09 1.37
C GLN A 56 0.27 -12.46 1.36
N THR A 57 1.52 -12.52 0.88
CA THR A 57 2.31 -13.76 0.91
C THR A 57 2.55 -14.22 2.34
N GLU A 58 2.86 -13.31 3.26
CA GLU A 58 3.02 -13.64 4.69
C GLU A 58 1.74 -14.18 5.31
N TYR A 59 0.58 -13.59 5.00
CA TYR A 59 -0.70 -14.15 5.45
C TYR A 59 -0.99 -15.51 4.82
N GLY A 60 -0.76 -15.67 3.52
CA GLY A 60 -1.00 -16.94 2.83
C GLY A 60 -0.11 -18.08 3.32
N LEU A 61 1.16 -17.81 3.58
CA LEU A 61 2.13 -18.80 4.11
C LEU A 61 1.83 -19.18 5.57
N ASN A 62 1.28 -18.24 6.35
CA ASN A 62 0.95 -18.42 7.76
C ASN A 62 -0.56 -18.61 7.97
N SER A 63 -1.26 -19.23 7.02
CA SER A 63 -2.69 -19.53 7.16
C SER A 63 -2.96 -21.00 6.90
N THR A 64 -3.54 -21.66 7.89
CA THR A 64 -4.02 -23.05 7.77
C THR A 64 -5.53 -23.06 7.87
N TRP A 65 -6.19 -23.69 6.89
CA TRP A 65 -7.64 -23.93 6.98
C TRP A 65 -7.90 -25.09 7.94
N THR A 66 -8.64 -24.83 9.01
CA THR A 66 -9.06 -25.84 9.99
C THR A 66 -10.56 -26.04 9.90
N MET A 67 -11.08 -27.10 10.53
CA MET A 67 -12.54 -27.33 10.65
C MET A 67 -13.27 -26.15 11.32
N ASN A 68 -12.56 -25.29 12.05
CA ASN A 68 -13.09 -24.11 12.72
C ASN A 68 -12.91 -22.81 11.90
N GLY A 69 -12.46 -22.92 10.65
CA GLY A 69 -12.21 -21.80 9.73
C GLY A 69 -10.72 -21.49 9.48
N LEU A 70 -10.47 -20.33 8.88
CA LEU A 70 -9.12 -19.83 8.58
C LEU A 70 -8.39 -19.45 9.88
N GLN A 71 -7.30 -20.15 10.20
CA GLN A 71 -6.42 -19.75 11.29
C GLN A 71 -5.13 -19.16 10.74
N THR A 72 -4.86 -17.90 11.08
CA THR A 72 -3.60 -17.23 10.72
C THR A 72 -2.64 -17.25 11.91
N ASN A 73 -1.48 -17.89 11.80
CA ASN A 73 -0.44 -17.87 12.85
C ASN A 73 0.35 -16.56 12.82
N THR A 74 -0.34 -15.43 13.04
CA THR A 74 0.33 -14.12 13.11
C THR A 74 0.96 -13.93 14.49
N THR A 75 2.28 -13.92 14.56
CA THR A 75 3.08 -13.53 15.75
C THR A 75 3.05 -12.02 16.02
N LYS A 76 1.91 -11.36 15.84
CA LYS A 76 1.73 -9.97 16.28
C LYS A 76 1.06 -10.00 17.66
N PRO A 77 1.64 -9.36 18.70
CA PRO A 77 0.98 -9.26 19.98
C PRO A 77 -0.32 -8.47 19.78
N LYS A 78 -1.45 -9.06 20.19
CA LYS A 78 -2.73 -8.33 20.26
C LYS A 78 -2.55 -7.20 21.27
N SER A 79 -2.43 -5.96 20.81
CA SER A 79 -2.49 -4.80 21.69
C SER A 79 -3.93 -4.61 22.15
N PHE A 80 -4.31 -5.26 23.25
CA PHE A 80 -5.55 -4.96 23.96
C PHE A 80 -5.32 -3.74 24.85
N THR A 81 -5.41 -2.53 24.30
CA THR A 81 -5.52 -1.33 25.14
C THR A 81 -6.95 -1.24 25.63
N THR A 82 -7.22 -1.76 26.82
CA THR A 82 -8.49 -1.50 27.52
C THR A 82 -8.23 -0.33 28.47
N THR A 83 -8.72 0.86 28.14
CA THR A 83 -8.72 1.99 29.06
C THR A 83 -9.76 1.74 30.14
N VAL A 84 -9.32 1.68 31.39
CA VAL A 84 -10.19 1.57 32.57
C VAL A 84 -10.34 2.96 33.17
N THR A 85 -11.57 3.51 33.14
CA THR A 85 -11.90 4.73 33.87
C THR A 85 -12.44 4.34 35.24
N ILE A 86 -11.65 4.55 36.29
CA ILE A 86 -12.12 4.41 37.67
C ILE A 86 -12.86 5.71 38.00
N SER A 87 -14.17 5.63 38.18
CA SER A 87 -14.94 6.72 38.77
C SER A 87 -14.94 6.57 40.28
N GLU A 88 -14.50 7.60 40.98
CA GLU A 88 -14.56 7.67 42.44
C GLU A 88 -16.03 7.66 42.86
N ARG A 89 -16.41 6.71 43.72
CA ARG A 89 -17.72 6.68 44.35
C ARG A 89 -17.59 7.40 45.69
N LEU A 90 -18.40 8.46 45.84
CA LEU A 90 -18.60 9.30 47.03
C LEU A 90 -18.51 8.55 48.36
#